data_AF-A0AAX2F6W8-F1
#
_entry.id   AF-A0AAX2F6W8-F1
#
_cell.length_a   1.000
_cell.length_b   1.000
_cell.length_c   1.000
_cell.angle_alpha   90.00
_cell.angle_beta   90.00
_cell.angle_gamma   90.00
#
_symmetry.space_group_name_H-M   'P 1'
#
loop_
_entity.id
_entity.type
_entity.pdbx_description
1 polymer ?
#
loop_
_entity_poly.entity_id
_entity_poly.type
_entity_poly.pdbx_seq_one_letter_code
_entity_poly.pdbx_strand_id
1 'polypeptide(L)'
;MTSSKTGAMLRNILKVNNVKELQPILRAGVESYFRSCEEDNGTHNVSSRVKEDMEGLFLEKGIIPLPKDEVYLSPKGVVFVYGQYEIGPYAIGMPTFTVPYSKIEKFLSPEAQRLAGIK
;
A
#
# COMPACT_ATOMS: atom_id res chain seq x y z
N MET A 1 4.95 11.56 30.72
CA MET A 1 5.13 10.13 30.34
C MET A 1 5.35 10.11 28.84
N THR A 2 6.62 10.23 28.44
CA THR A 2 7.45 9.15 27.83
C THR A 2 7.24 9.00 26.32
N SER A 3 8.16 9.65 25.59
CA SER A 3 8.72 9.37 24.25
C SER A 3 8.05 8.32 23.36
N SER A 4 7.71 8.70 22.13
CA SER A 4 7.70 7.80 20.96
C SER A 4 8.21 8.51 19.72
N LYS A 5 9.53 8.41 19.52
CA LYS A 5 10.25 8.73 18.29
C LYS A 5 9.86 7.75 17.19
N THR A 6 8.67 7.89 16.59
CA THR A 6 8.26 7.06 15.42
C THR A 6 7.17 7.72 14.58
N GLY A 7 7.08 9.06 14.63
CA GLY A 7 6.00 9.83 13.99
C GLY A 7 6.47 10.80 12.91
N ALA A 8 7.63 10.57 12.29
CA ALA A 8 7.92 11.25 11.04
C ALA A 8 7.05 10.57 9.98
N MET A 9 5.84 11.09 9.76
CA MET A 9 5.17 11.02 8.46
C MET A 9 6.19 11.51 7.43
N LEU A 10 7.02 10.60 6.92
CA LEU A 10 8.01 10.95 5.93
C LEU A 10 7.25 11.01 4.61
N ARG A 11 6.65 12.19 4.36
CA ARG A 11 6.15 12.62 3.05
C ARG A 11 7.19 12.44 1.94
N ASN A 12 8.46 12.23 2.32
CA ASN A 12 9.61 11.98 1.46
C ASN A 12 10.03 10.51 1.32
N ILE A 13 9.26 9.48 1.72
CA ILE A 13 9.68 8.08 1.48
C ILE A 13 9.76 7.78 -0.01
N LEU A 14 8.80 8.30 -0.77
CA LEU A 14 8.67 8.05 -2.20
C LEU A 14 9.09 9.30 -2.99
N LYS A 15 9.95 9.11 -4.00
CA LYS A 15 10.32 10.15 -4.97
C LYS A 15 9.50 10.05 -6.25
N VAL A 16 8.19 9.91 -6.12
CA VAL A 16 7.32 9.66 -7.27
C VAL A 16 6.70 10.96 -7.75
N ASN A 17 7.11 11.39 -8.95
CA ASN A 17 6.54 12.56 -9.63
C ASN A 17 5.21 12.25 -10.32
N ASN A 18 4.95 10.97 -10.59
CA ASN A 18 3.74 10.51 -11.27
C ASN A 18 3.24 9.19 -10.67
N VAL A 19 2.11 9.24 -9.96
CA VAL A 19 1.47 8.06 -9.33
C VAL A 19 1.14 6.94 -10.31
N LYS A 20 1.06 7.25 -11.63
CA LYS A 20 0.86 6.25 -12.68
C LYS A 20 1.96 5.19 -12.70
N GLU A 21 3.21 5.57 -12.40
CA GLU A 21 4.35 4.66 -12.39
C GLU A 21 4.27 3.64 -11.24
N LEU A 22 3.55 3.98 -10.16
CA LEU A 22 3.31 3.09 -9.04
C LEU A 22 2.08 2.19 -9.22
N GLN A 23 1.24 2.41 -10.24
CA GLN A 23 0.00 1.65 -10.39
C GLN A 23 0.19 0.13 -10.43
N PRO A 24 1.23 -0.43 -11.10
CA PRO A 24 1.46 -1.88 -11.04
C PRO A 24 1.73 -2.37 -9.61
N ILE A 25 2.44 -1.58 -8.80
CA ILE A 25 2.76 -1.92 -7.41
C ILE A 25 1.53 -1.79 -6.52
N LEU A 26 0.81 -0.66 -6.62
CA LEU A 26 -0.36 -0.38 -5.80
C LEU A 26 -1.49 -1.37 -6.09
N ARG A 27 -1.75 -1.67 -7.37
CA ARG A 27 -2.77 -2.64 -7.77
C ARG A 27 -2.44 -4.03 -7.24
N ALA A 28 -1.21 -4.50 -7.42
CA ALA A 28 -0.79 -5.80 -6.90
C ALA A 28 -0.87 -5.85 -5.35
N GLY A 29 -0.55 -4.74 -4.68
CA GLY A 29 -0.64 -4.63 -3.23
C GLY A 29 -2.08 -4.73 -2.70
N VAL A 30 -2.99 -3.92 -3.26
CA VAL A 30 -4.41 -3.94 -2.87
C VAL A 30 -5.05 -5.29 -3.23
N GLU A 31 -4.72 -5.86 -4.39
CA GLU A 31 -5.19 -7.19 -4.78
C GLU A 31 -4.69 -8.27 -3.81
N SER A 32 -3.43 -8.19 -3.36
CA SER A 32 -2.88 -9.12 -2.37
C SER A 32 -3.58 -9.02 -1.02
N TYR A 33 -4.00 -7.82 -0.61
CA TYR A 33 -4.78 -7.63 0.60
C TYR A 33 -6.14 -8.33 0.50
N PHE A 34 -6.90 -8.08 -0.58
CA PHE A 34 -8.19 -8.73 -0.79
C PHE A 34 -8.06 -10.24 -0.89
N ARG A 35 -7.04 -10.73 -1.60
CA ARG A 35 -6.75 -12.17 -1.69
C ARG A 35 -6.55 -12.79 -0.30
N SER A 36 -5.76 -12.14 0.56
CA SER A 36 -5.56 -12.61 1.94
C SER A 36 -6.87 -12.65 2.71
N CYS A 37 -7.70 -11.61 2.62
CA CYS A 37 -9.01 -11.59 3.29
C CYS A 37 -9.92 -12.74 2.84
N GLU A 38 -10.00 -12.98 1.53
CA GLU A 38 -10.83 -14.05 0.97
C GLU A 38 -10.31 -15.46 1.30
N GLU A 39 -9.00 -15.65 1.32
CA GLU A 39 -8.37 -16.90 1.75
C GLU A 39 -8.62 -17.17 3.24
N ASP A 40 -8.50 -16.15 4.10
CA ASP A 40 -8.76 -16.27 5.54
C ASP A 40 -10.23 -16.55 5.84
N ASN A 41 -11.15 -16.02 5.02
CA ASN A 41 -12.58 -16.31 5.10
C ASN A 41 -12.97 -17.71 4.58
N GLY A 42 -12.02 -18.47 4.01
CA GLY A 42 -12.27 -19.78 3.43
C GLY A 42 -13.13 -19.74 2.16
N THR A 43 -13.12 -18.62 1.43
CA THR A 43 -13.97 -18.43 0.26
C THR A 43 -13.58 -19.36 -0.89
N HIS A 44 -14.54 -20.10 -1.44
CA HIS A 44 -14.36 -20.73 -2.75
C HIS A 44 -14.38 -19.68 -3.86
N ASN A 45 -13.47 -19.78 -4.83
CA ASN A 45 -13.31 -18.85 -5.97
C ASN A 45 -12.73 -17.47 -5.61
N VAL A 46 -11.69 -17.44 -4.77
CA VAL A 46 -10.91 -16.23 -4.39
C VAL A 46 -10.69 -15.26 -5.55
N SER A 47 -10.26 -15.74 -6.72
CA SER A 47 -9.97 -14.89 -7.88
C SER A 47 -11.17 -14.03 -8.34
N SER A 48 -12.39 -14.56 -8.29
CA SER A 48 -13.59 -13.81 -8.70
C SER A 48 -13.95 -12.75 -7.66
N ARG A 49 -13.85 -13.08 -6.37
CA ARG A 49 -14.14 -12.14 -5.27
C ARG A 49 -13.17 -10.98 -5.23
N VAL A 50 -11.88 -11.28 -5.33
CA VAL A 50 -10.84 -10.25 -5.45
C VAL A 50 -11.10 -9.33 -6.64
N LYS A 51 -11.58 -9.87 -7.77
CA LYS A 51 -11.94 -9.04 -8.93
C LYS A 51 -13.13 -8.11 -8.62
N GLU A 52 -14.18 -8.62 -8.00
CA GLU A 52 -15.34 -7.83 -7.56
C GLU A 52 -14.92 -6.71 -6.58
N ASP A 53 -14.06 -7.02 -5.60
CA ASP A 53 -13.55 -6.04 -4.64
C ASP A 53 -12.71 -4.94 -5.32
N MET A 54 -11.83 -5.33 -6.26
CA MET A 54 -11.02 -4.39 -7.03
C MET A 54 -11.87 -3.49 -7.94
N GLU A 55 -12.98 -3.99 -8.48
CA GLU A 55 -13.95 -3.22 -9.27
C GLU A 55 -14.79 -2.27 -8.39
N GLY A 56 -14.98 -2.61 -7.11
CA GLY A 56 -15.72 -1.80 -6.12
C GLY A 56 -14.96 -0.61 -5.53
N LEU A 57 -13.69 -0.42 -5.90
CA LEU A 57 -12.85 0.68 -5.39
C LEU A 57 -13.30 2.06 -5.89
N PHE A 58 -13.22 3.06 -5.01
CA PHE A 58 -13.52 4.46 -5.29
C PHE A 58 -12.35 5.15 -6.00
N LEU A 59 -12.13 4.80 -7.27
CA LEU A 59 -10.98 5.28 -8.03
C LEU A 59 -11.37 6.40 -9.00
N GLU A 60 -10.65 7.52 -8.94
CA GLU A 60 -10.75 8.54 -9.99
C GLU A 60 -9.97 8.08 -11.23
N LYS A 61 -10.64 7.97 -12.39
CA LYS A 61 -10.03 7.57 -13.67
C LYS A 61 -9.26 6.24 -13.60
N GLY A 62 -9.66 5.34 -12.70
CA GLY A 62 -8.99 4.05 -12.48
C GLY A 62 -7.57 4.19 -11.93
N ILE A 63 -7.23 5.28 -11.25
CA ILE A 63 -5.95 5.46 -10.59
C ILE A 63 -6.12 5.20 -9.10
N ILE A 64 -5.37 4.23 -8.57
CA ILE A 64 -5.24 4.04 -7.12
C ILE A 64 -4.35 5.17 -6.58
N PRO A 65 -4.85 6.06 -5.70
CA PRO A 65 -4.04 7.13 -5.15
C PRO A 65 -2.96 6.57 -4.21
N LEU A 66 -1.96 7.38 -3.87
CA LEU A 66 -1.12 7.06 -2.71
C LEU A 66 -1.96 7.17 -1.43
N PRO A 67 -1.67 6.36 -0.41
CA PRO A 67 -2.29 6.55 0.90
C PRO A 67 -2.06 7.97 1.41
N LYS A 68 -3.11 8.60 1.92
CA LYS A 68 -3.07 9.97 2.44
C LYS A 68 -2.25 10.06 3.72
N ASP A 69 -2.35 9.03 4.56
CA ASP A 69 -1.86 9.10 5.93
C ASP A 69 -0.58 8.30 6.15
N GLU A 70 -0.52 7.05 5.69
CA GLU A 70 0.52 6.14 6.18
C GLU A 70 1.21 5.32 5.08
N VAL A 71 2.47 5.70 4.85
CA VAL A 71 3.48 4.91 4.16
C VAL A 71 4.72 4.91 5.05
N TYR A 72 5.30 3.75 5.37
CA TYR A 72 6.47 3.67 6.24
C TYR A 72 7.43 2.54 5.86
N LEU A 73 8.65 2.61 6.38
CA LEU A 73 9.68 1.59 6.19
C LEU A 73 9.57 0.52 7.27
N SER A 74 9.59 -0.75 6.86
CA SER A 74 9.71 -1.90 7.73
C SER A 74 10.94 -2.74 7.34
N PRO A 75 11.43 -3.64 8.20
CA PRO A 75 12.55 -4.52 7.84
C PRO A 75 12.31 -5.37 6.58
N LYS A 76 11.04 -5.60 6.18
CA LYS A 76 10.67 -6.43 5.02
C LYS A 76 10.44 -5.61 3.74
N GLY A 77 10.31 -4.29 3.84
CA GLY A 77 9.91 -3.45 2.72
C GLY A 77 9.13 -2.21 3.13
N VAL A 78 8.54 -1.54 2.15
CA VAL A 78 7.68 -0.37 2.35
C VAL A 78 6.26 -0.82 2.61
N VAL A 79 5.67 -0.38 3.72
CA VAL A 79 4.28 -0.67 4.06
C VAL A 79 3.40 0.48 3.60
N PHE A 80 2.29 0.14 2.93
CA PHE A 80 1.23 1.04 2.51
C PHE A 80 -0.01 0.72 3.32
N VAL A 81 -0.62 1.73 3.92
CA VAL A 81 -1.84 1.59 4.74
C VAL A 81 -2.87 2.61 4.26
N TYR A 82 -3.92 2.12 3.61
CA TYR A 82 -5.07 2.94 3.25
C TYR A 82 -6.04 3.03 4.43
N GLY A 83 -6.46 4.24 4.75
CA GLY A 83 -7.49 4.50 5.75
C GLY A 83 -8.88 4.04 5.29
N GLN A 84 -9.80 3.99 6.26
CA GLN A 84 -11.21 3.70 5.96
C GLN A 84 -11.80 4.77 5.05
N TYR A 85 -12.69 4.37 4.13
CA TYR A 85 -13.32 5.25 3.14
C TYR A 85 -12.34 5.90 2.15
N GLU A 86 -11.04 5.60 2.20
CA GLU A 86 -10.06 6.29 1.38
C GLU A 86 -10.11 5.86 -0.08
N ILE A 87 -10.20 4.55 -0.32
CA ILE A 87 -10.25 3.96 -1.67
C ILE A 87 -11.45 3.02 -1.89
N GLY A 88 -12.39 2.95 -0.94
CA GLY A 88 -13.57 2.09 -1.01
C GLY A 88 -14.43 2.20 0.25
N PRO A 89 -15.57 1.51 0.33
CA PRO A 89 -16.47 1.59 1.48
C PRO A 89 -15.85 1.00 2.75
N TYR A 90 -16.42 1.31 3.92
CA TYR A 90 -15.95 0.74 5.21
C TYR A 90 -15.82 -0.80 5.21
N ALA A 91 -16.70 -1.49 4.46
CA ALA A 91 -16.73 -2.95 4.41
C ALA A 91 -15.43 -3.59 3.91
N ILE A 92 -14.61 -2.87 3.12
CA ILE A 92 -13.31 -3.37 2.64
C ILE A 92 -12.19 -3.23 3.69
N GLY A 93 -12.46 -2.60 4.82
CA GLY A 93 -11.50 -2.40 5.91
C GLY A 93 -10.44 -1.34 5.59
N MET A 94 -9.19 -1.63 5.94
CA MET A 94 -8.03 -0.75 5.76
C MET A 94 -6.96 -1.49 4.96
N PRO A 95 -7.01 -1.44 3.62
CA PRO A 95 -6.07 -2.14 2.76
C PRO A 95 -4.61 -1.87 3.17
N THR A 96 -3.95 -2.91 3.64
CA THR A 96 -2.58 -2.85 4.16
C THR A 96 -1.72 -3.90 3.47
N PHE A 97 -0.61 -3.47 2.88
CA PHE A 97 0.31 -4.40 2.22
C PHE A 97 1.76 -3.91 2.30
N THR A 98 2.69 -4.87 2.26
CA THR A 98 4.12 -4.60 2.26
C THR A 98 4.71 -4.88 0.88
N VAL A 99 5.40 -3.89 0.32
CA VAL A 99 6.13 -4.02 -0.95
C VAL A 99 7.60 -4.25 -0.65
N PRO A 100 8.18 -5.41 -1.06
CA PRO A 100 9.60 -5.67 -0.87
C PRO A 100 10.48 -4.60 -1.50
N TYR A 101 11.61 -4.29 -0.86
CA TYR A 101 12.53 -3.26 -1.33
C TYR A 101 13.01 -3.48 -2.77
N SER A 102 13.27 -4.73 -3.17
CA SER A 102 13.65 -5.09 -4.54
C SER A 102 12.64 -4.69 -5.62
N LYS A 103 11.37 -4.43 -5.27
CA LYS A 103 10.32 -3.99 -6.21
C LYS A 103 10.10 -2.49 -6.21
N ILE A 104 10.49 -1.78 -5.14
CA ILE A 104 10.14 -0.37 -4.92
C ILE A 104 11.36 0.55 -4.76
N GLU A 105 12.58 0.02 -4.67
CA GLU A 105 13.82 0.78 -4.47
C GLU A 105 13.97 1.98 -5.42
N LYS A 106 13.59 1.82 -6.70
CA LYS A 106 13.69 2.89 -7.71
C LYS A 106 12.77 4.08 -7.43
N PHE A 107 11.71 3.86 -6.66
CA PHE A 107 10.74 4.87 -6.25
C PHE A 107 11.02 5.42 -4.85
N LEU A 108 11.99 4.85 -4.12
CA LEU A 108 12.41 5.38 -2.82
C LEU A 108 13.24 6.65 -2.99
N SER A 109 13.04 7.60 -2.07
CA SER A 109 13.94 8.73 -1.95
C SER A 109 15.33 8.28 -1.48
N PRO A 110 16.39 9.08 -1.74
CA PRO A 110 17.73 8.77 -1.25
C PRO A 110 17.78 8.59 0.27
N GLU A 111 16.98 9.36 1.03
CA GLU A 111 16.88 9.22 2.48
C GLU A 111 16.25 7.89 2.88
N ALA A 112 15.15 7.49 2.21
CA ALA A 112 14.50 6.21 2.48
C ALA A 112 15.39 5.01 2.13
N GLN A 113 16.14 5.07 1.04
CA GLN A 113 17.13 4.03 0.68
C GLN A 113 18.19 3.90 1.77
N ARG A 114 18.74 5.02 2.25
CA ARG A 114 19.73 5.03 3.34
C ARG A 114 19.17 4.44 4.63
N LEU A 115 17.95 4.81 5.02
CA LEU A 115 17.28 4.29 6.23
C LEU A 115 16.94 2.80 6.10
N ALA A 116 16.61 2.35 4.90
CA ALA A 116 16.34 0.95 4.58
C ALA A 116 17.61 0.09 4.44
N GLY A 117 18.81 0.70 4.47
CA GLY A 117 20.07 -0.01 4.25
C GLY A 117 20.28 -0.50 2.81
N ILE A 118 19.57 0.10 1.85
CA ILE A 118 19.70 -0.19 0.41
C ILE A 118 20.80 0.75 -0.12
N LYS A 119 21.89 0.18 -0.63
CA LYS A 119 23.09 0.91 -1.05
C LYS A 119 23.28 0.83 -2.55
#